data_AF-A0A6A3JNV2-F1
#
_entry.id   AF-A0A6A3JNV2-F1
#
_cell.length_a   1.000
_cell.length_b   1.000
_cell.length_c   1.000
_cell.angle_alpha   90.00
_cell.angle_beta   90.00
_cell.angle_gamma   90.00
#
_symmetry.space_group_name_H-M   'P 1'
#
loop_
_entity.id
_entity.type
_entity.pdbx_description
1 polymer ?
#
loop_
_entity_poly.entity_id
_entity_poly.type
_entity_poly.pdbx_seq_one_letter_code
_entity_poly.pdbx_strand_id
1 'polypeptide(L)'
;MYDFFKTHLKMDMDEQDVETRVVKCFADVDQLIEEHGFTCMLAAGGQDRSDYRDRMKNRIKLIVQNLAPAVLKTEIKRLVSLHHREAKTDQMVLARAKVQQRYHMLTQEGKTERKPPRKETMVKITLR
;
A
#
# COMPACT_ATOMS: atom_id res chain seq x y z
N MET A 1 25.38 -3.62 3.53
CA MET A 1 24.43 -4.08 2.48
C MET A 1 24.29 -3.05 1.36
N TYR A 2 23.68 -1.87 1.60
CA TYR A 2 23.47 -0.90 0.51
C TYR A 2 24.75 -0.41 -0.17
N ASP A 3 25.83 -0.23 0.59
CA ASP A 3 27.13 0.16 0.02
C ASP A 3 27.72 -0.93 -0.88
N PHE A 4 27.49 -2.21 -0.54
CA PHE A 4 27.93 -3.35 -1.37
C PHE A 4 27.26 -3.31 -2.74
N PHE A 5 25.94 -3.11 -2.81
CA PHE A 5 25.26 -3.02 -4.10
C PHE A 5 25.66 -1.76 -4.85
N LYS A 6 25.88 -0.63 -4.18
CA LYS A 6 26.35 0.58 -4.84
C LYS A 6 27.72 0.40 -5.54
N THR A 7 28.57 -0.49 -5.03
CA THR A 7 29.89 -0.77 -5.63
C THR A 7 29.83 -1.88 -6.68
N HIS A 8 28.97 -2.89 -6.49
CA HIS A 8 28.94 -4.10 -7.33
C HIS A 8 27.78 -4.16 -8.34
N LEU A 9 26.78 -3.29 -8.22
CA LEU A 9 25.66 -3.20 -9.16
C LEU A 9 25.73 -1.88 -9.91
N LYS A 10 25.89 -1.96 -11.23
CA LYS A 10 25.84 -0.81 -12.13
C LYS A 10 24.98 -1.18 -13.32
N MET A 11 24.02 -0.31 -13.64
CA MET A 11 23.22 -0.48 -14.83
C MET A 11 24.12 -0.33 -16.07
N ASP A 12 24.07 -1.32 -16.96
CA ASP A 12 24.75 -1.32 -18.24
C ASP A 12 24.21 -0.19 -19.11
N MET A 13 25.04 0.81 -19.42
CA MET A 13 24.65 1.95 -20.25
C MET A 13 25.00 1.79 -21.73
N ASP A 14 25.69 0.71 -22.09
CA ASP A 14 26.06 0.40 -23.47
C ASP A 14 24.88 -0.27 -24.21
N GLU A 15 24.03 -1.00 -23.49
CA GLU A 15 22.74 -1.45 -23.98
C GLU A 15 21.83 -0.26 -24.31
N GLN A 16 21.33 -0.18 -25.55
CA GLN A 16 20.54 0.96 -26.02
C GLN A 16 19.09 0.90 -25.54
N ASP A 17 18.52 -0.30 -25.49
CA ASP A 17 17.13 -0.50 -25.12
C ASP A 17 16.91 -0.34 -23.62
N VAL A 18 16.06 0.63 -23.25
CA VAL A 18 15.82 1.00 -21.85
C VAL A 18 15.19 -0.16 -21.09
N GLU A 19 14.24 -0.86 -21.71
CA GLU A 19 13.53 -1.97 -21.08
C GLU A 19 14.49 -3.12 -20.79
N THR A 20 15.32 -3.49 -21.77
CA THR A 20 16.35 -4.51 -21.63
C THR A 20 17.34 -4.16 -20.52
N ARG A 21 17.79 -2.89 -20.43
CA ARG A 21 18.65 -2.45 -19.32
C ARG A 21 18.00 -2.64 -17.96
N VAL A 22 16.71 -2.29 -17.85
CA VAL A 22 15.97 -2.44 -16.60
C VAL A 22 15.85 -3.91 -16.24
N VAL A 23 15.44 -4.77 -17.18
CA VAL A 23 15.32 -6.21 -16.96
C VAL A 23 16.65 -6.83 -16.52
N LYS A 24 17.76 -6.48 -17.19
CA LYS A 24 19.12 -6.90 -16.79
C LYS A 24 19.45 -6.46 -15.37
N CYS A 25 19.18 -5.21 -15.00
CA CYS A 25 19.41 -4.71 -13.64
C CYS A 25 18.62 -5.50 -12.58
N PHE A 26 17.40 -5.96 -12.88
CA PHE A 26 16.65 -6.84 -11.96
C PHE A 26 17.32 -8.21 -11.82
N ALA A 27 17.78 -8.80 -12.93
CA ALA A 27 18.48 -10.07 -12.94
C ALA A 27 19.82 -10.00 -12.19
N ASP A 28 20.60 -8.94 -12.40
CA ASP A 28 21.87 -8.70 -11.69
C ASP A 28 21.65 -8.58 -10.18
N VAL A 29 20.54 -7.97 -9.76
CA VAL A 29 20.15 -7.92 -8.34
C VAL A 29 19.86 -9.31 -7.80
N ASP A 30 19.12 -10.14 -8.53
CA ASP A 30 18.84 -11.52 -8.11
C ASP A 30 20.11 -12.34 -7.99
N GLN A 31 20.98 -12.26 -9.00
CA GLN A 31 22.28 -12.93 -8.99
C GLN A 31 23.13 -12.50 -7.79
N LEU A 32 23.30 -11.20 -7.56
CA LEU A 32 24.07 -10.70 -6.42
C LEU A 32 23.46 -11.11 -5.07
N ILE A 33 22.13 -11.19 -4.97
CA ILE A 33 21.45 -11.64 -3.75
C ILE A 33 21.77 -13.10 -3.46
N GLU A 34 21.72 -13.96 -4.46
CA GLU A 34 21.98 -15.39 -4.33
C GLU A 34 23.47 -15.65 -4.02
N GLU A 35 24.37 -15.08 -4.81
CA GLU A 35 25.82 -15.28 -4.69
C GLU A 35 26.38 -14.82 -3.33
N HIS A 36 25.79 -13.78 -2.75
CA HIS A 36 26.32 -13.14 -1.53
C HIS A 36 25.43 -13.37 -0.30
N GLY A 37 24.46 -14.28 -0.39
CA GLY A 37 23.66 -14.71 0.76
C GLY A 37 22.67 -13.66 1.29
N PHE A 38 22.22 -12.72 0.46
CA PHE A 38 21.21 -11.73 0.86
C PHE A 38 19.76 -12.25 0.77
N THR A 39 19.56 -13.52 0.42
CA THR A 39 18.25 -14.15 0.16
C THR A 39 17.25 -13.92 1.31
N CYS A 40 17.69 -14.07 2.57
CA CYS A 40 16.82 -13.87 3.73
C CYS A 40 16.25 -12.44 3.83
N MET A 41 16.93 -11.45 3.27
CA MET A 41 16.60 -10.02 3.38
C MET A 41 16.01 -9.42 2.12
N LEU A 42 16.32 -9.97 0.94
CA LEU A 42 16.02 -9.34 -0.36
C LEU A 42 15.41 -10.28 -1.41
N ALA A 43 15.30 -11.59 -1.14
CA ALA A 43 14.70 -12.51 -2.10
C ALA A 43 13.23 -12.20 -2.35
N ALA A 44 12.82 -12.32 -3.62
CA ALA A 44 11.44 -12.14 -4.06
C ALA A 44 10.52 -13.30 -3.65
N GLY A 45 11.07 -14.47 -3.32
CA GLY A 45 10.30 -15.63 -2.86
C GLY A 45 9.79 -15.53 -1.42
N GLY A 46 8.99 -16.52 -1.00
CA GLY A 46 8.49 -16.68 0.37
C GLY A 46 7.41 -15.65 0.74
N GLN A 47 6.35 -15.60 -0.06
CA GLN A 47 5.24 -14.63 0.09
C GLN A 47 4.41 -14.85 1.36
N ASP A 48 4.44 -16.07 1.88
CA ASP A 48 3.88 -16.51 3.16
C ASP A 48 4.63 -15.96 4.38
N ARG A 49 5.90 -15.55 4.20
CA ARG A 49 6.71 -15.01 5.29
C ARG A 49 6.19 -13.65 5.74
N SER A 50 6.14 -13.43 7.06
CA SER A 50 5.65 -12.19 7.68
C SER A 50 6.41 -10.93 7.25
N ASP A 51 7.69 -11.06 6.92
CA ASP A 51 8.58 -9.98 6.48
C ASP A 51 8.60 -9.74 4.96
N TYR A 52 7.78 -10.47 4.17
CA TYR A 52 7.75 -10.36 2.70
C TYR A 52 7.65 -8.91 2.20
N ARG A 53 6.73 -8.14 2.79
CA ARG A 53 6.52 -6.72 2.42
C ARG A 53 7.77 -5.88 2.65
N ASP A 54 8.48 -6.10 3.75
CA ASP A 54 9.68 -5.34 4.06
C ASP A 54 10.85 -5.73 3.16
N ARG A 55 10.99 -7.03 2.85
CA ARG A 55 11.95 -7.51 1.85
C ARG A 55 11.70 -6.88 0.49
N MET A 56 10.45 -6.90 0.02
CA MET A 56 10.09 -6.32 -1.28
C MET A 56 10.31 -4.81 -1.32
N LYS A 57 10.01 -4.10 -0.22
CA LYS A 57 10.31 -2.67 -0.09
C LYS A 57 11.81 -2.40 -0.18
N ASN A 58 12.63 -3.19 0.52
CA ASN A 58 14.09 -3.04 0.49
C ASN A 58 14.67 -3.36 -0.89
N ARG A 59 14.16 -4.40 -1.55
CA ARG A 59 14.52 -4.79 -2.92
C ARG A 59 14.22 -3.69 -3.92
N ILE A 60 12.99 -3.17 -3.95
CA ILE A 60 12.61 -2.07 -4.85
C ILE A 60 13.43 -0.82 -4.57
N LYS A 61 13.67 -0.49 -3.29
CA LYS A 61 14.54 0.63 -2.92
C LYS A 61 15.95 0.48 -3.49
N LEU A 62 16.51 -0.73 -3.46
CA LEU A 62 17.84 -1.02 -3.99
C LEU A 62 17.89 -0.88 -5.51
N ILE A 63 16.93 -1.47 -6.22
CA ILE A 63 16.84 -1.37 -7.69
C ILE A 63 16.75 0.09 -8.13
N VAL A 64 15.80 0.85 -7.56
CA VAL A 64 15.60 2.27 -7.90
C VAL A 64 16.85 3.11 -7.62
N GLN A 65 17.66 2.75 -6.62
CA GLN A 65 18.91 3.47 -6.36
C GLN A 65 20.01 3.18 -7.38
N ASN A 66 19.95 2.05 -8.10
CA ASN A 66 20.93 1.66 -9.10
C ASN A 66 20.51 1.94 -10.55
N LEU A 67 19.30 2.47 -10.76
CA LEU A 67 18.87 2.95 -12.08
C LEU A 67 19.74 4.11 -12.57
N ALA A 68 20.09 4.05 -13.85
CA ALA A 68 20.75 5.09 -14.63
C ALA A 68 20.04 5.23 -16.00
N PRO A 69 20.09 6.41 -16.64
CA PRO A 69 20.71 7.65 -16.17
C PRO A 69 19.91 8.29 -15.02
N ALA A 70 20.47 9.34 -14.42
CA ALA A 70 19.87 10.01 -13.25
C ALA A 70 18.43 10.51 -13.49
N VAL A 71 18.08 10.83 -14.74
CA VAL A 71 16.72 11.23 -15.14
C VAL A 71 15.72 10.09 -14.93
N LEU A 72 16.01 8.88 -15.44
CA LEU A 72 15.17 7.69 -15.26
C LEU A 72 14.96 7.39 -13.76
N LYS A 73 16.05 7.40 -12.99
CA LYS A 73 16.00 7.20 -11.55
C LYS A 73 15.11 8.23 -10.84
N THR A 74 15.19 9.49 -11.23
CA THR A 74 14.41 10.58 -10.65
C THR A 74 12.92 10.42 -10.96
N GLU A 75 12.60 10.08 -12.22
CA GLU A 75 11.24 9.86 -12.67
C GLU A 75 10.58 8.68 -11.94
N ILE A 76 11.25 7.54 -11.87
CA ILE A 76 10.75 6.35 -11.15
C ILE A 76 10.57 6.66 -9.65
N LYS A 77 11.50 7.38 -9.01
CA LYS A 77 11.33 7.81 -7.61
C LYS A 77 10.08 8.67 -7.42
N ARG A 78 9.79 9.56 -8.37
CA ARG A 78 8.59 10.41 -8.35
C ARG A 78 7.33 9.56 -8.45
N LEU A 79 7.28 8.61 -9.39
CA LEU A 79 6.14 7.71 -9.59
C LEU A 79 5.85 6.85 -8.35
N VAL A 80 6.88 6.25 -7.76
CA VAL A 80 6.74 5.47 -6.52
C VAL A 80 6.19 6.33 -5.37
N SER A 81 6.67 7.58 -5.27
CA SER A 81 6.22 8.51 -4.22
C SER A 81 4.76 8.93 -4.41
N LEU A 82 4.33 9.15 -5.66
CA LEU A 82 2.95 9.49 -6.00
C LEU A 82 1.99 8.34 -5.67
N HIS A 83 2.29 7.12 -6.13
CA HIS A 83 1.47 5.96 -5.81
C HIS A 83 1.40 5.68 -4.31
N HIS A 84 2.49 5.87 -3.57
CA HIS A 84 2.46 5.74 -2.11
C HIS A 84 1.50 6.74 -1.46
N ARG A 85 1.47 7.99 -1.97
CA ARG A 85 0.57 9.04 -1.47
C ARG A 85 -0.89 8.71 -1.80
N GLU A 86 -1.19 8.23 -3.00
CA GLU A 86 -2.53 7.78 -3.40
C GLU A 86 -3.02 6.65 -2.51
N ALA A 87 -2.22 5.57 -2.35
CA ALA A 87 -2.56 4.44 -1.50
C ALA A 87 -2.84 4.85 -0.04
N LYS A 88 -2.05 5.81 0.50
CA LYS A 88 -2.28 6.36 1.84
C LYS A 88 -3.59 7.15 1.92
N THR A 89 -3.93 7.88 0.86
CA THR A 89 -5.18 8.65 0.78
C THR A 89 -6.38 7.71 0.78
N ASP A 90 -6.34 6.65 -0.02
CA ASP A 90 -7.41 5.65 -0.10
C ASP A 90 -7.63 4.96 1.26
N GLN A 91 -6.54 4.57 1.94
CA GLN A 91 -6.63 3.99 3.28
C GLN A 91 -7.28 4.95 4.29
N MET A 92 -6.97 6.24 4.23
CA MET A 92 -7.57 7.25 5.09
C MET A 92 -9.06 7.43 4.79
N VAL A 93 -9.46 7.43 3.52
CA VAL A 93 -10.86 7.49 3.10
C VAL A 93 -11.63 6.27 3.62
N LEU A 94 -11.10 5.06 3.42
CA LEU A 94 -11.70 3.82 3.92
C LEU A 94 -11.83 3.82 5.44
N ALA A 95 -10.80 4.27 6.17
CA ALA A 95 -10.85 4.37 7.62
C ALA A 95 -11.95 5.33 8.10
N ARG A 96 -12.06 6.52 7.47
CA ARG A 96 -13.11 7.49 7.79
C ARG A 96 -14.51 6.95 7.47
N ALA A 97 -14.68 6.29 6.33
CA ALA A 97 -15.95 5.67 5.95
C ALA A 97 -16.39 4.61 6.97
N LYS A 98 -15.47 3.74 7.41
CA LYS A 98 -15.75 2.73 8.45
C LYS A 98 -16.18 3.36 9.78
N VAL A 99 -15.52 4.44 10.20
CA VAL A 99 -15.87 5.17 11.43
C VAL A 99 -17.26 5.79 11.31
N GLN A 100 -17.54 6.48 10.20
CA GLN A 100 -18.86 7.07 9.95
C GLN A 100 -19.98 6.02 9.92
N GLN A 101 -19.74 4.86 9.29
CA GLN A 101 -20.71 3.78 9.27
C GLN A 101 -21.06 3.27 10.68
N ARG A 102 -20.04 3.11 11.56
CA ARG A 102 -20.26 2.69 12.96
C ARG A 102 -21.11 3.70 13.73
N TYR A 103 -20.81 4.99 13.59
CA TYR A 103 -21.62 6.05 14.21
C TYR A 103 -23.06 6.02 13.70
N HIS A 104 -23.26 5.84 12.40
CA HIS A 104 -24.58 5.75 11.82
C HIS A 104 -25.40 4.59 12.42
N MET A 105 -24.81 3.39 12.54
CA MET A 105 -25.47 2.23 13.17
C MET A 105 -25.87 2.50 14.63
N LEU A 106 -24.96 3.02 15.45
CA LEU A 106 -25.25 3.39 16.85
C LEU A 106 -26.40 4.40 16.96
N THR A 107 -26.45 5.39 16.06
CA THR A 107 -27.54 6.38 16.04
C THR A 107 -28.88 5.81 15.57
N GLN A 108 -28.89 4.74 14.77
CA GLN A 108 -30.13 4.06 14.40
C GLN A 108 -30.65 3.18 15.53
N GLU A 109 -29.77 2.41 16.18
CA GLU A 109 -30.11 1.55 17.33
C GLU A 109 -30.74 2.37 18.46
N GLY A 110 -30.20 3.55 18.77
CA GLY A 110 -30.75 4.45 19.80
C GLY A 110 -32.09 5.11 19.44
N LYS A 111 -32.53 5.09 18.17
CA LYS A 111 -33.83 5.65 17.74
C LYS A 111 -34.96 4.63 17.83
N THR A 112 -34.67 3.33 17.79
CA THR A 112 -35.68 2.25 17.84
C THR A 112 -36.30 2.03 19.22
N GLU A 113 -35.70 2.52 20.31
CA GLU A 113 -36.20 2.30 21.68
C GLU A 113 -37.20 3.35 22.20
N ARG A 114 -37.45 4.46 21.49
CA ARG A 114 -38.37 5.52 21.97
C ARG A 114 -39.74 5.46 21.29
N LYS A 115 -40.57 4.46 21.64
CA LYS A 115 -42.03 4.53 21.39
C LYS A 115 -42.73 5.20 22.58
N PRO A 116 -43.38 6.36 22.43
CA PRO A 116 -44.15 6.97 23.53
C PRO A 116 -45.47 6.19 23.78
N PRO A 117 -46.01 6.22 25.02
CA PRO A 117 -47.26 5.53 25.35
C PRO A 117 -48.44 6.19 24.60
N ARG A 118 -49.32 5.35 24.03
CA ARG A 118 -50.53 5.80 23.33
C ARG A 118 -51.44 6.50 24.34
N LYS A 119 -51.84 7.74 24.05
CA LYS A 119 -52.90 8.45 24.79
C LYS A 119 -54.23 7.77 24.47
N GLU A 120 -54.88 7.18 25.48
CA GLU A 120 -56.27 6.73 25.38
C GLU A 120 -57.18 7.95 25.28
N THR A 121 -57.85 8.09 24.14
CA THR A 121 -58.85 9.13 23.92
C THR A 121 -60.17 8.69 24.55
N MET A 122 -60.63 9.43 25.57
CA MET A 122 -61.97 9.30 26.16
C MET A 122 -63.04 9.54 25.09
N VAL A 123 -63.92 8.55 24.89
CA VAL A 123 -65.10 8.63 24.02
C VAL A 123 -66.17 9.50 24.68
N LYS A 124 -66.54 10.62 24.05
CA LYS A 124 -67.74 11.39 24.41
C LYS A 124 -68.94 10.85 23.63
N ILE A 125 -69.85 10.17 24.32
CA ILE A 125 -71.14 9.72 23.79
C ILE A 125 -72.07 10.95 23.73
N THR A 126 -72.64 11.24 22.56
CA THR A 126 -73.76 12.17 22.42
C THR A 126 -75.00 11.36 22.08
N LEU A 127 -75.99 11.34 22.98
CA LEU A 127 -77.32 10.80 22.72
C LEU A 127 -78.24 11.97 22.35
N ARG A 128 -79.11 11.71 21.38
CA ARG A 128 -80.12 12.64 20.84
C ARG A 128 -81.19 12.98 21.86
#